data_AF-A0A8J6A4S7-F1
#
_entry.id   AF-A0A8J6A4S7-F1
#
_cell.length_a   1.000
_cell.length_b   1.000
_cell.length_c   1.000
_cell.angle_alpha   90.00
_cell.angle_beta   90.00
_cell.angle_gamma   90.00
#
_symmetry.space_group_name_H-M   'P 1'
#
loop_
_entity.id
_entity.type
_entity.pdbx_description
1 polymer ?
#
loop_
_entity_poly.entity_id
_entity_poly.type
_entity_poly.pdbx_seq_one_letter_code
_entity_poly.pdbx_strand_id
1 'polypeptide(L)'
;MGIRALTWTVQFMAYVAQCQAGTWGTLSSFPSASPTAMVRVYDLSKYEHGADDVLILATDGLWDVLSNEEVAEAITQFLPNCDPDDPHRYTLAAQDLVMRARGVLKDRGWRISNDRLGSGDDISVYVIPLIHGNKLS
;
A
#
# COMPACT_ATOMS: atom_id res chain seq x y z
N MET A 1 9.64 -20.77 -1.92
CA MET A 1 8.75 -20.04 -2.84
C MET A 1 8.06 -18.98 -1.99
N GLY A 2 8.61 -17.77 -1.99
CA GLY A 2 8.10 -16.66 -1.18
C GLY A 2 7.13 -15.85 -2.02
N ILE A 3 5.95 -15.57 -1.46
CA ILE A 3 4.97 -14.63 -2.00
C ILE A 3 5.68 -13.29 -2.21
N ARG A 4 5.52 -12.68 -3.40
CA ARG A 4 6.19 -11.43 -3.75
C ARG A 4 5.13 -10.33 -3.90
N ALA A 5 4.60 -9.87 -2.78
CA ALA A 5 3.87 -8.62 -2.77
C ALA A 5 4.83 -7.50 -3.18
N LEU A 6 4.61 -6.93 -4.36
CA LEU A 6 5.34 -5.75 -4.80
C LEU A 6 4.62 -4.54 -4.23
N THR A 7 5.08 -4.08 -3.07
CA THR A 7 4.59 -2.85 -2.46
C THR A 7 5.24 -1.67 -3.15
N TRP A 8 4.46 -0.93 -3.94
CA TRP A 8 4.87 0.35 -4.48
C TRP A 8 3.98 1.42 -3.87
N THR A 9 4.56 2.37 -3.16
CA THR A 9 3.85 3.59 -2.80
C THR A 9 3.57 4.37 -4.08
N VAL A 10 2.38 4.17 -4.66
CA VAL A 10 1.82 5.11 -5.63
C VAL A 10 0.93 6.04 -4.85
N GLN A 11 1.52 7.16 -4.43
CA GLN A 11 0.83 8.25 -3.77
C GLN A 11 -0.09 8.93 -4.79
N PHE A 12 -1.30 8.40 -4.93
CA PHE A 12 -2.39 9.14 -5.56
C PHE A 12 -2.90 10.14 -4.54
N MET A 13 -2.78 11.42 -4.91
CA MET A 13 -3.09 12.63 -4.15
C MET A 13 -1.90 13.18 -3.36
N ALA A 14 -1.27 14.17 -4.00
CA ALA A 14 -0.42 15.25 -3.48
C ALA A 14 0.64 14.93 -2.39
N TYR A 15 1.87 15.38 -2.65
CA TYR A 15 2.99 15.64 -1.72
C TYR A 15 4.14 14.63 -1.57
N VAL A 16 5.22 14.95 -2.30
CA VAL A 16 6.63 15.01 -1.82
C VAL A 16 7.25 13.73 -1.24
N ALA A 17 8.24 13.20 -1.98
CA ALA A 17 9.31 12.37 -1.43
C ALA A 17 10.05 13.13 -0.31
N GLN A 18 10.05 12.62 0.91
CA GLN A 18 10.91 13.12 1.99
C GLN A 18 12.37 12.72 1.73
N CYS A 19 13.20 13.69 1.36
CA CYS A 19 14.64 13.68 1.63
C CYS A 19 14.91 14.59 2.83
N GLN A 20 15.27 14.03 3.99
CA GLN A 20 15.88 14.80 5.07
C GLN A 20 17.40 14.83 4.89
N ALA A 21 17.94 16.03 4.67
CA ALA A 21 19.32 16.36 5.03
C ALA A 21 19.30 17.81 5.55
N GLY A 22 19.66 17.97 6.83
CA GLY A 22 19.53 19.22 7.55
C GLY A 22 20.47 20.33 7.09
N THR A 23 20.05 21.57 7.29
CA THR A 23 20.69 22.59 8.14
C THR A 23 19.87 23.88 8.06
N TRP A 24 19.74 24.56 9.19
CA TRP A 24 18.95 25.79 9.33
C TRP A 24 19.68 26.97 8.69
N GLY A 25 19.02 27.68 7.76
CA GLY A 25 19.51 28.96 7.24
C GLY A 25 18.58 29.59 6.20
N THR A 26 17.92 30.69 6.59
CA THR A 26 17.23 31.71 5.76
C THR A 26 16.02 31.28 4.90
N LEU A 27 14.88 31.97 5.09
CA LEU A 27 13.69 31.88 4.25
C LEU A 27 14.04 32.25 2.79
N SER A 28 14.00 31.27 1.89
CA SER A 28 13.78 31.52 0.46
C SER A 28 13.07 30.32 -0.19
N SER A 29 11.87 30.62 -0.70
CA SER A 29 11.05 29.79 -1.60
C SER A 29 10.78 28.34 -1.17
N PHE A 30 9.58 28.08 -0.66
CA PHE A 30 8.98 26.74 -0.78
C PHE A 30 9.06 26.33 -2.27
N PRO A 31 9.66 25.19 -2.63
CA PRO A 31 9.71 24.77 -4.02
C PRO A 31 8.26 24.57 -4.50
N SER A 32 7.88 25.30 -5.55
CA SER A 32 6.62 25.11 -6.26
C SER A 32 6.43 23.63 -6.54
N ALA A 33 5.37 23.03 -6.00
CA ALA A 33 5.05 21.63 -6.26
C ALA A 33 5.02 21.39 -7.78
N SER A 34 5.82 20.44 -8.26
CA SER A 34 5.82 20.05 -9.66
C SER A 34 4.79 18.94 -9.89
N PRO A 35 3.92 19.03 -10.92
CA PRO A 35 2.95 17.98 -11.23
C PRO A 35 3.59 16.75 -11.92
N THR A 36 4.91 16.68 -12.01
CA THR A 36 5.61 15.58 -12.68
C THR A 36 5.56 14.31 -11.85
N ALA A 37 4.89 13.28 -12.36
CA ALA A 37 4.88 11.95 -11.76
C ALA A 37 6.25 11.25 -11.94
N MET A 38 6.69 10.54 -10.90
CA MET A 38 7.81 9.61 -11.00
C MET A 38 7.32 8.34 -11.68
N VAL A 39 7.97 7.95 -12.78
CA VAL A 39 7.63 6.73 -13.53
C VAL A 39 8.62 5.62 -13.20
N ARG A 40 8.10 4.44 -12.82
CA ARG A 40 8.87 3.21 -12.66
C ARG A 40 8.25 2.12 -13.51
N VAL A 41 9.08 1.40 -14.25
CA VAL A 41 8.64 0.33 -15.15
C VAL A 41 8.88 -1.01 -14.47
N TYR A 42 7.80 -1.75 -14.24
CA TYR A 42 7.84 -3.14 -13.83
C TYR A 42 7.51 -4.03 -15.02
N ASP A 43 8.43 -4.92 -15.39
CA ASP A 43 8.26 -5.85 -16.51
C ASP A 43 7.65 -7.16 -16.02
N LEU A 44 6.35 -7.34 -16.29
CA LEU A 44 5.57 -8.51 -15.91
C LEU A 44 6.09 -9.82 -16.54
N SER A 45 6.83 -9.74 -17.65
CA SER A 45 7.34 -10.94 -18.34
C SER A 45 8.59 -11.53 -17.68
N LYS A 46 9.27 -10.77 -16.82
CA LYS A 46 10.51 -11.20 -16.16
C LYS A 46 10.30 -12.18 -15.01
N TYR A 47 9.08 -12.29 -14.50
CA TYR A 47 8.78 -13.08 -13.33
C TYR A 47 7.50 -13.90 -13.55
N GLU A 48 7.47 -15.11 -13.01
CA GLU A 48 6.23 -15.89 -12.94
C GLU A 48 5.41 -15.39 -11.75
N HIS A 49 4.17 -15.00 -12.02
CA HIS A 49 3.23 -14.47 -11.02
C HIS A 49 2.11 -15.48 -10.76
N GLY A 50 1.92 -15.81 -9.48
CA GLY A 50 0.78 -16.58 -8.99
C GLY A 50 -0.45 -15.72 -8.73
N ALA A 51 -1.53 -16.37 -8.30
CA ALA A 51 -2.79 -15.68 -7.95
C ALA A 51 -2.67 -14.77 -6.71
N ASP A 52 -1.63 -14.96 -5.91
CA ASP A 52 -1.38 -14.21 -4.67
C ASP A 52 -0.34 -13.09 -4.86
N ASP A 53 0.29 -13.01 -6.04
CA ASP A 53 1.20 -11.92 -6.36
C ASP A 53 0.39 -10.70 -6.82
N VAL A 54 0.45 -9.64 -6.02
CA VAL A 54 -0.37 -8.43 -6.19
C VAL A 54 0.47 -7.16 -6.12
N LEU A 55 -0.02 -6.12 -6.79
CA LEU A 55 0.37 -4.73 -6.63
C LEU A 55 -0.61 -4.04 -5.68
N ILE A 56 -0.08 -3.34 -4.69
CA ILE A 56 -0.86 -2.60 -3.71
C ILE A 56 -0.65 -1.10 -3.94
N LEU A 57 -1.74 -0.37 -4.13
CA LEU A 57 -1.75 1.09 -4.21
C LEU A 57 -2.62 1.61 -3.07
N ALA A 58 -2.19 2.64 -2.37
CA ALA A 58 -2.98 3.24 -1.31
C ALA A 58 -2.63 4.71 -1.07
N THR A 59 -3.54 5.45 -0.44
CA THR A 59 -3.31 6.81 0.06
C THR A 59 -2.36 6.81 1.26
N ASP A 60 -1.80 7.97 1.58
CA ASP A 60 -0.99 8.23 2.78
C ASP A 60 -1.71 7.83 4.08
N GLY A 61 -3.03 7.94 4.14
CA GLY A 61 -3.84 7.40 5.24
C GLY A 61 -3.56 5.94 5.59
N LEU A 62 -3.08 5.10 4.66
CA LEU A 62 -2.56 3.75 4.95
C LEU A 62 -1.08 3.79 5.39
N TRP A 63 -0.24 4.43 4.56
CA TRP A 63 1.22 4.37 4.66
C TRP A 63 1.79 5.15 5.85
N ASP A 64 1.06 6.11 6.39
CA ASP A 64 1.44 6.86 7.59
C ASP A 64 1.48 5.98 8.85
N VAL A 65 0.73 4.86 8.83
CA VAL A 65 0.54 4.00 10.01
C VAL A 65 0.97 2.56 9.79
N LEU A 66 1.13 2.08 8.56
CA LEU A 66 1.64 0.74 8.24
C LEU A 66 2.86 0.80 7.32
N SER A 67 3.89 0.01 7.64
CA SER A 67 5.06 -0.13 6.76
C SER A 67 4.76 -1.01 5.54
N ASN A 68 5.62 -0.92 4.52
CA ASN A 68 5.57 -1.80 3.36
C ASN A 68 5.61 -3.28 3.77
N GLU A 69 6.45 -3.61 4.75
CA GLU A 69 6.60 -4.97 5.28
C GLU A 69 5.34 -5.44 6.02
N GLU A 70 4.74 -4.58 6.86
CA GLU A 70 3.47 -4.89 7.56
C GLU A 70 2.33 -5.16 6.57
N VAL A 71 2.24 -4.35 5.50
CA VAL A 71 1.26 -4.53 4.43
C VAL A 71 1.52 -5.80 3.62
N ALA A 72 2.77 -6.05 3.24
CA ALA A 72 3.15 -7.25 2.49
C ALA A 72 2.88 -8.53 3.30
N GLU A 73 3.20 -8.53 4.59
CA GLU A 73 2.92 -9.66 5.49
C GLU A 73 1.41 -9.90 5.64
N ALA A 74 0.62 -8.84 5.83
CA ALA A 74 -0.84 -8.95 5.94
C ALA A 74 -1.44 -9.62 4.71
N ILE A 75 -1.06 -9.18 3.49
CA ILE A 75 -1.56 -9.75 2.24
C ILE A 75 -1.07 -11.19 2.03
N THR A 76 0.20 -11.45 2.34
CA THR A 76 0.83 -12.78 2.29
C THR A 76 0.10 -13.79 3.18
N GLN A 77 -0.41 -13.34 4.34
CA GLN A 77 -1.21 -14.16 5.24
C GLN A 77 -2.68 -14.23 4.82
N PHE A 78 -3.23 -13.18 4.23
CA PHE A 78 -4.65 -13.09 3.91
C PHE A 78 -5.03 -13.88 2.66
N LEU A 79 -4.37 -13.63 1.53
CA LEU A 79 -4.77 -14.16 0.23
C LEU A 79 -4.82 -15.70 0.16
N PRO A 80 -3.85 -16.45 0.71
CA PRO A 80 -3.89 -17.92 0.68
C PRO A 80 -5.04 -18.54 1.47
N ASN A 81 -5.67 -17.79 2.38
CA ASN A 81 -6.82 -18.23 3.16
C ASN A 81 -8.16 -17.97 2.46
N CYS A 82 -8.16 -17.26 1.33
CA CYS A 82 -9.35 -17.07 0.50
C CYS A 82 -9.46 -18.18 -0.55
N ASP A 83 -10.69 -18.47 -0.98
CA ASP A 83 -10.92 -19.30 -2.16
C ASP A 83 -10.29 -18.60 -3.39
N PRO A 84 -9.40 -19.29 -4.15
CA PRO A 84 -8.79 -18.71 -5.35
C PRO A 84 -9.81 -18.28 -6.41
N ASP A 85 -10.99 -18.90 -6.44
CA ASP A 85 -12.06 -18.63 -7.40
C ASP A 85 -13.05 -17.55 -6.91
N ASP A 86 -12.89 -17.05 -5.68
CA ASP A 86 -13.75 -15.98 -5.14
C ASP A 86 -13.42 -14.63 -5.82
N PRO A 87 -14.36 -14.04 -6.58
CA PRO A 87 -14.15 -12.76 -7.24
C PRO A 87 -13.91 -11.60 -6.26
N HIS A 88 -14.28 -11.76 -4.98
CA HIS A 88 -14.15 -10.73 -3.96
C HIS A 88 -12.86 -10.83 -3.14
N ARG A 89 -12.01 -11.85 -3.34
CA ARG A 89 -10.82 -12.07 -2.51
C ARG A 89 -9.90 -10.85 -2.41
N TYR A 90 -9.70 -10.13 -3.51
CA TYR A 90 -8.85 -8.93 -3.53
C TYR A 90 -9.52 -7.72 -2.88
N THR A 91 -10.86 -7.62 -2.99
CA THR A 91 -11.64 -6.59 -2.28
C THR A 91 -11.59 -6.81 -0.76
N LEU A 92 -11.72 -8.06 -0.31
CA LEU A 92 -11.60 -8.41 1.09
C LEU A 92 -10.19 -8.15 1.63
N ALA A 93 -9.16 -8.45 0.84
CA ALA A 93 -7.77 -8.14 1.19
C ALA A 93 -7.53 -6.62 1.33
N ALA A 94 -8.09 -5.82 0.42
CA ALA A 94 -8.05 -4.35 0.51
C ALA A 94 -8.78 -3.86 1.77
N GLN A 95 -9.94 -4.44 2.08
CA GLN A 95 -10.70 -4.13 3.28
C GLN A 95 -9.92 -4.46 4.55
N ASP A 96 -9.24 -5.61 4.61
CA ASP A 96 -8.38 -5.98 5.74
C ASP A 96 -7.29 -4.93 5.99
N LEU A 97 -6.63 -4.44 4.93
CA LEU A 97 -5.63 -3.36 5.04
C LEU A 97 -6.24 -2.05 5.56
N VAL A 98 -7.42 -1.66 5.08
CA VAL A 98 -8.13 -0.46 5.56
C VAL A 98 -8.44 -0.59 7.06
N MET A 99 -8.96 -1.74 7.48
CA MET A 99 -9.30 -1.99 8.88
C MET A 99 -8.06 -2.01 9.79
N ARG A 100 -6.93 -2.54 9.30
CA ARG A 100 -5.66 -2.52 10.02
C ARG A 100 -5.12 -1.12 10.20
N ALA A 101 -5.15 -0.27 9.18
CA ALA A 101 -4.68 1.11 9.29
C ALA A 101 -5.62 1.98 10.14
N ARG A 102 -6.93 1.80 10.01
CA ARG A 102 -7.91 2.49 10.87
C ARG A 102 -7.77 2.07 12.33
N GLY A 103 -7.56 0.78 12.59
CA GLY A 103 -7.48 0.22 13.93
C GLY A 103 -8.84 0.18 14.64
N VAL A 104 -8.79 0.04 15.97
CA VAL A 104 -9.97 -0.07 16.83
C VAL A 104 -10.14 1.20 17.65
N LEU A 105 -11.37 1.68 17.79
CA LEU A 105 -11.67 2.83 18.65
C LEU A 105 -11.52 2.43 20.12
N LYS A 106 -10.57 3.06 20.83
CA LYS A 106 -10.39 2.96 22.28
C LYS A 106 -10.64 4.32 22.93
N ASP A 107 -10.62 4.38 24.26
CA ASP A 107 -10.85 5.63 25.03
C ASP A 107 -9.93 6.80 24.63
N ARG A 108 -8.75 6.50 24.08
CA ARG A 108 -7.75 7.48 23.63
C ARG A 108 -7.66 7.59 22.10
N GLY A 109 -8.75 7.33 21.39
CA GLY A 109 -8.85 7.39 19.93
C GLY A 109 -8.61 6.04 19.23
N TRP A 110 -8.47 6.10 17.91
CA TRP A 110 -8.19 4.94 17.06
C TRP A 110 -6.79 4.38 17.33
N ARG A 111 -6.68 3.07 17.55
CA ARG A 111 -5.43 2.39 17.91
C ARG A 111 -5.22 1.12 17.09
N ILE A 112 -4.00 0.91 16.62
CA ILE A 112 -3.57 -0.32 15.93
C ILE A 112 -2.73 -1.19 16.89
N SER A 113 -2.06 -2.20 16.37
CA SER A 113 -1.14 -3.05 17.14
C SER A 113 -0.11 -2.22 17.91
N ASN A 114 0.29 -2.72 19.07
CA ASN A 114 1.22 -2.03 19.99
C ASN A 114 0.75 -0.65 20.49
N ASP A 115 -0.56 -0.38 20.45
CA ASP A 115 -1.19 0.88 20.89
C ASP A 115 -0.71 2.15 20.14
N ARG A 116 -0.10 1.94 18.95
CA ARG A 116 0.18 3.00 17.98
C ARG A 116 -1.14 3.65 17.54
N LEU A 117 -1.07 4.93 17.20
CA LEU A 117 -2.23 5.65 16.67
C LEU A 117 -2.66 5.03 15.34
N GLY A 118 -3.96 4.76 15.22
CA GLY A 118 -4.57 4.45 13.94
C GLY A 118 -4.70 5.69 13.07
N SER A 119 -4.92 5.49 11.79
CA SER A 119 -5.04 6.56 10.82
C SER A 119 -6.23 7.46 11.15
N GLY A 120 -6.00 8.77 11.09
CA GLY A 120 -7.03 9.80 11.21
C GLY A 120 -7.57 10.30 9.87
N ASP A 121 -7.00 9.84 8.76
CA ASP A 121 -7.28 10.34 7.41
C ASP A 121 -8.24 9.40 6.63
N ASP A 122 -8.63 9.82 5.43
CA ASP A 122 -9.31 9.00 4.45
C ASP A 122 -8.35 7.93 3.90
N ILE A 123 -8.81 6.67 3.91
CA ILE A 123 -8.02 5.53 3.46
C ILE A 123 -8.65 4.97 2.19
N SER A 124 -7.89 4.94 1.10
CA SER A 124 -8.23 4.20 -0.11
C SER A 124 -7.14 3.21 -0.44
N VAL A 125 -7.51 1.95 -0.76
CA VAL A 125 -6.56 0.86 -1.07
C VAL A 125 -7.05 0.11 -2.31
N TYR A 126 -6.14 -0.18 -3.22
CA TYR A 126 -6.32 -1.04 -4.39
C TYR A 126 -5.38 -2.22 -4.30
N VAL A 127 -5.93 -3.43 -4.37
CA VAL A 127 -5.18 -4.68 -4.48
C VAL A 127 -5.38 -5.22 -5.89
N ILE A 128 -4.32 -5.21 -6.69
CA ILE A 128 -4.36 -5.50 -8.13
C ILE A 128 -3.56 -6.77 -8.40
N PRO A 129 -4.17 -7.87 -8.87
CA PRO A 129 -3.44 -9.08 -9.19
C PRO A 129 -2.48 -8.88 -10.36
N LEU A 130 -1.26 -9.43 -10.23
CA LEU A 130 -0.22 -9.39 -11.26
C LEU A 130 -0.27 -10.57 -12.23
N ILE A 131 -1.15 -11.54 -11.98
CA ILE A 131 -1.35 -12.68 -12.87
C ILE A 131 -1.74 -12.17 -14.26
N HIS A 132 -0.84 -12.39 -15.22
CA HIS A 132 -1.05 -11.96 -16.59
C HIS A 132 -1.91 -13.00 -17.31
N GLY A 133 -3.17 -12.65 -17.59
CA GLY A 133 -4.12 -13.50 -18.31
C GLY A 133 -3.81 -13.63 -19.80
N ASN A 134 -2.83 -14.46 -20.15
CA ASN A 134 -2.68 -15.01 -21.51
C ASN A 134 -2.99 -16.51 -21.55
N LYS A 135 -3.97 -16.95 -20.74
CA LYS A 135 -4.64 -18.26 -20.90
C LYS A 135 -6.07 -18.05 -21.41
N LEU A 136 -6.20 -17.34 -22.53
CA LEU A 136 -7.33 -17.54 -23.42
C LEU A 136 -6.87 -18.56 -24.46
N SER A 137 -6.89 -19.84 -24.10
CA SER A 137 -6.85 -20.95 -25.06
C SER A 137 -8.25 -21.21 -25.59
#